data_AF-A0A933S567-F1
#
_entry.id   AF-A0A933S567-F1
#
_cell.length_a   1.000
_cell.length_b   1.000
_cell.length_c   1.000
_cell.angle_alpha   90.00
_cell.angle_beta   90.00
_cell.angle_gamma   90.00
#
_symmetry.space_group_name_H-M   'P 1'
#
loop_
_entity.id
_entity.type
_entity.pdbx_description
1 polymer ?
#
loop_
_entity_poly.entity_id
_entity_poly.type
_entity_poly.pdbx_seq_one_letter_code
_entity_poly.pdbx_strand_id
1 'polypeptide(L)'
;MDAPDFVHPVDILLEEHRKISRYIVNFSNLLDNPAEWESAIQNAIQLINHDFVQHERREAILVNELEKLMGGKIGPLEMVEKEHRQLDSLRKRFNQTLGKIDLSALDGTDPNVLELLDIGNRLVWAKKSHFFKDEHFLFAAARGVLPAERLREIAWKMEAI
;
A
#
# COMPACT_ATOMS: atom_id res chain seq x y z
N MET A 1 28.72 -23.30 6.37
CA MET A 1 27.35 -23.00 5.93
C MET A 1 27.18 -21.53 6.17
N ASP A 2 27.32 -20.73 5.11
CA ASP A 2 27.04 -19.31 5.19
C ASP A 2 25.56 -19.15 5.52
N ALA A 3 25.26 -18.40 6.57
CA ALA A 3 23.87 -18.06 6.86
C ALA A 3 23.32 -17.33 5.61
N PRO A 4 22.11 -17.67 5.13
CA PRO A 4 21.51 -16.93 4.02
C PRO A 4 21.57 -15.44 4.33
N ASP A 5 21.91 -14.63 3.32
CA ASP A 5 22.00 -13.18 3.45
C ASP A 5 20.73 -12.67 4.13
N PHE A 6 20.90 -12.13 5.33
CA PHE A 6 19.77 -11.69 6.15
C PHE A 6 19.09 -10.51 5.45
N VAL A 7 17.87 -10.74 4.95
CA VAL A 7 17.02 -9.70 4.41
C VAL A 7 16.34 -8.96 5.56
N HIS A 8 16.59 -7.66 5.68
CA HIS A 8 15.97 -6.85 6.72
C HIS A 8 14.48 -6.61 6.39
N PRO A 9 13.54 -6.73 7.34
CA PRO A 9 12.10 -6.60 7.03
C PRO A 9 11.71 -5.22 6.49
N VAL A 10 12.37 -4.16 6.96
CA VAL A 10 12.22 -2.81 6.38
C VAL A 10 12.63 -2.77 4.90
N ASP A 11 13.64 -3.54 4.48
CA ASP A 11 14.09 -3.53 3.08
C ASP A 11 13.08 -4.23 2.17
N ILE A 12 12.37 -5.26 2.68
CA ILE A 12 11.23 -5.89 2.01
C ILE A 12 10.14 -4.84 1.74
N LEU A 13 9.73 -4.12 2.79
CA LEU A 13 8.67 -3.10 2.67
C LEU A 13 9.09 -1.92 1.78
N LEU A 14 10.35 -1.48 1.85
CA LEU A 14 10.89 -0.44 0.97
C LEU A 14 10.86 -0.86 -0.50
N GLU A 15 11.18 -2.13 -0.81
CA GLU A 15 11.09 -2.61 -2.18
C GLU A 15 9.63 -2.65 -2.67
N GLU A 16 8.67 -3.00 -1.81
CA GLU A 16 7.25 -2.88 -2.12
C GLU A 16 6.84 -1.43 -2.34
N HIS A 17 7.31 -0.49 -1.52
CA HIS A 17 7.06 0.94 -1.72
C HIS A 17 7.56 1.40 -3.09
N ARG A 18 8.76 0.97 -3.51
CA ARG A 18 9.30 1.30 -4.85
C ARG A 18 8.49 0.67 -5.97
N LYS A 19 8.10 -0.60 -5.82
CA LYS A 19 7.24 -1.29 -6.79
C LYS A 19 5.93 -0.52 -6.95
N ILE A 20 5.21 -0.30 -5.85
CA ILE A 20 3.92 0.38 -5.83
C ILE A 20 4.05 1.83 -6.33
N SER A 21 5.08 2.57 -5.92
CA SER A 21 5.28 3.96 -6.34
C SER A 21 5.50 4.09 -7.86
N ARG A 22 6.20 3.14 -8.50
CA ARG A 22 6.33 3.10 -9.97
C ARG A 22 4.97 2.95 -10.65
N TYR A 23 4.13 2.06 -10.15
CA TYR A 23 2.76 1.90 -10.68
C TYR A 23 1.90 3.15 -10.45
N ILE A 24 2.04 3.77 -9.28
CA ILE A 24 1.31 5.00 -8.95
C ILE A 24 1.64 6.13 -9.93
N VAL A 25 2.93 6.34 -10.25
CA VAL A 25 3.35 7.38 -11.21
C VAL A 25 2.76 7.10 -12.59
N ASN A 26 2.77 5.84 -13.03
CA ASN A 26 2.16 5.46 -14.29
C ASN A 26 0.65 5.69 -14.28
N PHE A 27 -0.05 5.30 -13.22
CA PHE A 27 -1.50 5.51 -13.10
C PHE A 27 -1.87 6.99 -13.18
N SER A 28 -1.17 7.86 -12.46
CA SER A 28 -1.43 9.31 -12.51
C SER A 28 -1.31 9.89 -13.92
N ASN A 29 -0.36 9.42 -14.73
CA ASN A 29 -0.17 9.91 -16.11
C ASN A 29 -1.23 9.37 -17.08
N LEU A 30 -1.76 8.16 -16.84
CA LEU A 30 -2.77 7.53 -17.70
C LEU A 30 -4.17 8.11 -17.50
N LEU A 31 -4.45 8.72 -16.34
CA LEU A 31 -5.75 9.36 -16.05
C LEU A 31 -6.07 10.51 -17.01
N ASP A 32 -5.05 11.19 -17.53
CA ASP A 32 -5.21 12.35 -18.41
C ASP A 32 -5.48 11.97 -19.88
N ASN A 33 -5.46 10.67 -20.23
CA ASN A 33 -5.65 10.18 -21.59
C ASN A 33 -6.81 9.17 -21.69
N PRO A 34 -8.01 9.58 -22.15
CA PRO A 34 -9.18 8.71 -22.26
C PRO A 34 -8.97 7.43 -23.09
N ALA A 35 -8.07 7.47 -24.08
CA ALA A 35 -7.75 6.31 -24.90
C ALA A 35 -7.04 5.19 -24.11
N GLU A 36 -6.49 5.49 -22.94
CA GLU A 36 -5.74 4.56 -22.10
C GLU A 36 -6.48 4.16 -20.82
N TRP A 37 -7.69 4.67 -20.60
CA TRP A 37 -8.44 4.45 -19.37
C TRP A 37 -8.72 2.99 -19.07
N GLU A 38 -9.02 2.16 -20.07
CA GLU A 38 -9.26 0.73 -19.86
C GLU A 38 -8.03 0.05 -19.23
N SER A 39 -6.86 0.24 -19.85
CA SER A 39 -5.60 -0.30 -19.34
C SER A 39 -5.23 0.30 -17.99
N ALA A 40 -5.47 1.60 -17.79
CA ALA A 40 -5.23 2.28 -16.53
C ALA A 40 -6.08 1.70 -15.39
N ILE A 41 -7.36 1.47 -15.63
CA ILE A 41 -8.29 0.88 -14.66
C ILE A 41 -7.92 -0.57 -14.37
N GLN A 42 -7.58 -1.37 -15.38
CA GLN A 42 -7.12 -2.76 -15.18
C GLN A 42 -5.85 -2.82 -14.33
N ASN A 43 -4.87 -1.97 -14.61
CA ASN A 43 -3.65 -1.85 -13.80
C ASN A 43 -3.96 -1.37 -12.38
N ALA A 44 -4.89 -0.43 -12.21
CA ALA A 44 -5.32 0.04 -10.89
C ALA A 44 -6.00 -1.06 -10.08
N ILE A 45 -6.83 -1.91 -10.71
CA ILE A 45 -7.45 -3.07 -10.07
C ILE A 45 -6.36 -3.99 -9.52
N GLN A 46 -5.34 -4.32 -10.32
CA GLN A 46 -4.23 -5.16 -9.87
C GLN A 46 -3.48 -4.49 -8.70
N LEU A 47 -3.12 -3.22 -8.83
CA LEU A 47 -2.39 -2.48 -7.81
C LEU A 47 -3.17 -2.43 -6.47
N ILE A 48 -4.45 -2.04 -6.53
CA ILE A 48 -5.28 -1.78 -5.35
C ILE A 48 -5.74 -3.08 -4.68
N ASN A 49 -6.11 -4.10 -5.46
CA ASN A 49 -6.68 -5.32 -4.91
C ASN A 49 -5.66 -6.42 -4.62
N HIS A 50 -4.44 -6.31 -5.18
CA HIS A 50 -3.36 -7.24 -4.89
C HIS A 50 -2.22 -6.57 -4.14
N ASP A 51 -1.49 -5.66 -4.79
CA ASP A 51 -0.22 -5.16 -4.25
C ASP A 51 -0.39 -4.34 -2.96
N PHE A 52 -1.43 -3.50 -2.87
CA PHE A 52 -1.73 -2.76 -1.64
C PHE A 52 -2.07 -3.70 -0.48
N VAL A 53 -2.80 -4.77 -0.76
CA VAL A 53 -3.26 -5.72 0.26
C VAL A 53 -2.10 -6.54 0.81
N GLN A 54 -1.19 -6.97 -0.07
CA GLN A 54 -0.01 -7.71 0.35
C GLN A 54 0.93 -6.83 1.17
N HIS A 55 1.14 -5.58 0.75
CA HIS A 55 1.91 -4.60 1.52
C HIS A 55 1.30 -4.38 2.91
N GLU A 56 0.00 -4.11 3.02
CA GLU A 56 -0.66 -3.90 4.31
C GLU A 56 -0.53 -5.12 5.24
N ARG A 57 -0.61 -6.34 4.70
CA ARG A 57 -0.44 -7.56 5.49
C ARG A 57 0.99 -7.70 6.03
N ARG A 58 1.99 -7.42 5.19
CA ARG A 58 3.41 -7.48 5.59
C ARG A 58 3.72 -6.41 6.62
N GLU A 59 3.28 -5.18 6.37
CA GLU A 59 3.44 -4.06 7.29
C GLU A 59 2.77 -4.33 8.65
N ALA A 60 1.58 -4.93 8.67
CA ALA A 60 0.90 -5.29 9.91
C ALA A 60 1.75 -6.20 10.81
N ILE A 61 2.60 -7.07 10.26
CA ILE A 61 3.54 -7.88 11.04
C ILE A 61 4.52 -6.96 11.79
N LEU A 62 5.11 -5.99 11.10
CA LEU A 62 6.07 -5.05 11.70
C LEU A 62 5.42 -4.16 12.76
N VAL A 63 4.26 -3.59 12.43
CA VAL A 63 3.47 -2.73 13.33
C VAL A 63 3.11 -3.47 14.62
N ASN A 64 2.65 -4.73 14.52
CA ASN A 64 2.29 -5.53 15.68
C ASN A 64 3.50 -5.82 16.59
N GLU A 65 4.69 -6.03 16.04
CA GLU A 65 5.89 -6.25 16.87
C GLU A 65 6.38 -4.95 17.54
N LEU A 66 6.26 -3.82 16.84
CA LEU A 66 6.54 -2.51 17.44
C LEU A 66 5.55 -2.18 18.56
N GLU A 67 4.26 -2.46 18.37
CA GLU A 67 3.24 -2.25 19.39
C GLU A 67 3.52 -3.05 20.66
N LYS A 68 3.88 -4.33 20.53
CA LYS A 68 4.27 -5.18 21.67
C LYS A 68 5.46 -4.62 22.44
N LEU A 69 6.45 -4.09 21.72
CA LEU A 69 7.65 -3.52 22.34
C LEU A 69 7.35 -2.19 23.05
N MET A 70 6.52 -1.35 22.45
CA MET A 70 6.16 -0.03 22.99
C MET A 70 5.10 -0.09 24.09
N GLY A 71 4.47 -1.26 24.31
CA GLY A 71 3.43 -1.44 25.32
C GLY A 71 2.06 -0.86 24.92
N GLY A 72 1.83 -0.63 23.63
CA GLY A 72 0.56 -0.14 23.09
C GLY A 72 0.69 0.67 21.80
N LYS A 73 -0.46 1.06 21.24
CA LYS A 73 -0.54 1.92 20.05
C LYS A 73 -0.47 3.38 20.44
N ILE A 74 0.71 3.98 20.29
CA ILE A 74 0.93 5.40 20.55
C ILE A 74 1.64 6.05 19.36
N GLY A 75 1.32 7.32 19.10
CA GLY A 75 2.00 8.14 18.11
C GLY A 75 1.97 7.53 16.70
N PRO A 76 3.12 7.19 16.09
CA PRO A 76 3.17 6.66 14.72
C PRO A 76 2.32 5.40 14.50
N LEU A 77 2.19 4.51 15.49
CA LEU A 77 1.43 3.26 15.34
C LEU A 77 -0.09 3.51 15.24
N GLU A 78 -0.62 4.46 16.02
CA GLU A 78 -2.03 4.86 15.94
C GLU A 78 -2.34 5.56 14.62
N MET A 79 -1.40 6.39 14.15
CA MET A 79 -1.50 7.05 12.86
C MET A 79 -1.57 6.03 11.71
N VAL A 80 -0.68 5.03 11.69
CA VAL A 80 -0.69 3.96 10.67
C VAL A 80 -2.02 3.22 10.64
N GLU A 81 -2.57 2.85 11.80
CA GLU A 81 -3.87 2.17 11.85
C GLU A 81 -5.01 3.05 11.30
N LYS A 82 -5.00 4.35 11.61
CA LYS A 82 -5.98 5.29 11.06
C LYS A 82 -5.86 5.40 9.54
N GLU A 83 -4.64 5.42 9.01
CA GLU A 83 -4.38 5.47 7.57
C GLU A 83 -4.82 4.18 6.87
N HIS A 84 -4.56 3.01 7.44
CA HIS A 84 -5.06 1.73 6.92
C HIS A 84 -6.59 1.71 6.84
N ARG A 85 -7.29 2.19 7.87
CA ARG A 85 -8.77 2.31 7.81
C ARG A 85 -9.25 3.24 6.70
N GLN A 86 -8.54 4.35 6.48
CA GLN A 86 -8.87 5.29 5.41
C GLN A 86 -8.61 4.66 4.03
N LEU A 87 -7.49 3.98 3.85
CA LEU A 87 -7.13 3.27 2.62
C LEU A 87 -8.13 2.14 2.31
N ASP A 88 -8.51 1.35 3.32
CA ASP A 88 -9.52 0.29 3.16
C ASP A 88 -10.89 0.86 2.79
N SER A 89 -11.30 1.98 3.39
CA SER A 89 -12.55 2.66 3.05
C SER A 89 -12.55 3.15 1.60
N LEU A 90 -11.44 3.76 1.15
CA LEU A 90 -11.29 4.19 -0.24
C LEU A 90 -11.28 3.01 -1.21
N ARG A 91 -10.58 1.92 -0.88
CA ARG A 91 -10.56 0.68 -1.67
C ARG A 91 -11.95 0.07 -1.81
N LYS A 92 -12.71 -0.01 -0.71
CA LYS A 92 -14.10 -0.50 -0.74
C LYS A 92 -14.96 0.34 -1.67
N ARG A 93 -14.86 1.66 -1.57
CA ARG A 93 -15.59 2.58 -2.47
C ARG A 93 -15.15 2.40 -3.93
N PHE A 94 -13.85 2.27 -4.19
CA PHE A 94 -13.29 1.99 -5.51
C PHE A 94 -13.93 0.74 -6.13
N ASN A 95 -13.92 -0.39 -5.40
CA ASN A 95 -14.49 -1.64 -5.88
C ASN A 95 -16.02 -1.57 -6.05
N GLN A 96 -16.73 -0.84 -5.19
CA GLN A 96 -18.16 -0.61 -5.33
C GLN A 96 -18.50 0.22 -6.57
N THR A 97 -17.74 1.27 -6.85
CA THR A 97 -17.92 2.10 -8.05
C THR A 97 -17.53 1.32 -9.30
N LEU A 98 -16.44 0.54 -9.25
CA LEU A 98 -16.01 -0.33 -10.34
C LEU A 98 -17.12 -1.32 -10.76
N GLY A 99 -17.83 -1.91 -9.80
CA GLY A 99 -18.94 -2.83 -10.07
C GLY A 99 -20.16 -2.21 -10.75
N LYS A 100 -20.19 -0.88 -10.92
CA LYS A 100 -21.26 -0.15 -11.64
C LYS A 100 -20.88 0.24 -13.07
N ILE A 101 -19.63 0.00 -13.47
CA ILE A 101 -19.07 0.44 -14.75
C ILE A 101 -18.91 -0.77 -15.67
N ASP A 102 -19.24 -0.60 -16.95
CA ASP A 102 -18.85 -1.54 -17.99
C ASP A 102 -17.48 -1.13 -18.55
N LEU A 103 -16.44 -1.92 -18.23
CA LEU A 103 -15.08 -1.66 -18.69
C LEU A 103 -14.92 -1.79 -20.21
N SER A 104 -15.82 -2.50 -20.90
CA SER A 104 -15.77 -2.66 -22.35
C SER A 104 -16.35 -1.45 -23.12
N ALA A 105 -17.00 -0.53 -22.40
CA ALA A 105 -17.69 0.63 -22.95
C ALA A 105 -17.46 1.88 -22.08
N LEU A 106 -16.20 2.17 -21.75
CA LEU A 106 -15.85 3.35 -20.94
C LEU A 106 -16.23 4.65 -21.65
N ASP A 107 -17.08 5.44 -21.01
CA ASP A 107 -17.47 6.78 -21.44
C ASP A 107 -16.83 7.85 -20.54
N GLY A 108 -16.11 8.77 -21.18
CA GLY A 108 -15.53 10.00 -20.62
C GLY A 108 -16.43 10.84 -19.73
N THR A 109 -17.73 10.69 -19.93
CA THR A 109 -18.78 11.51 -19.33
C THR A 109 -19.65 10.74 -18.33
N ASP A 110 -19.46 9.42 -18.19
CA ASP A 110 -20.17 8.62 -17.19
C ASP A 110 -19.76 9.07 -15.78
N PRO A 111 -20.71 9.53 -14.94
CA PRO A 111 -20.41 9.93 -13.57
C PRO A 111 -19.71 8.85 -12.73
N ASN A 112 -19.99 7.57 -12.97
CA ASN A 112 -19.35 6.46 -12.28
C ASN A 112 -17.88 6.33 -12.70
N VAL A 113 -17.57 6.48 -14.00
CA VAL A 113 -16.19 6.45 -14.50
C VAL A 113 -15.42 7.60 -13.87
N LEU A 114 -15.93 8.83 -13.93
CA LEU A 114 -15.30 10.00 -13.30
C LEU A 114 -15.09 9.82 -11.78
N GLU A 115 -16.08 9.26 -11.07
CA GLU A 115 -15.94 8.93 -9.66
C GLU A 115 -14.85 7.88 -9.41
N LEU A 116 -14.76 6.83 -10.25
CA LEU A 116 -13.73 5.81 -10.13
C LEU A 116 -12.33 6.40 -10.28
N LEU A 117 -12.14 7.31 -11.26
CA LEU A 117 -10.88 8.00 -11.48
C LEU A 117 -10.52 8.90 -10.30
N ASP A 118 -11.47 9.66 -9.74
CA ASP A 118 -11.26 10.47 -8.52
C ASP A 118 -10.84 9.59 -7.33
N ILE A 119 -11.55 8.50 -7.07
CA ILE A 119 -11.23 7.59 -5.96
C ILE A 119 -9.83 6.98 -6.17
N GLY A 120 -9.52 6.54 -7.39
CA GLY A 120 -8.21 6.01 -7.74
C GLY A 120 -7.09 7.02 -7.47
N ASN A 121 -7.27 8.28 -7.88
CA ASN A 121 -6.32 9.35 -7.63
C ASN A 121 -6.15 9.62 -6.12
N ARG A 122 -7.25 9.61 -5.36
CA ARG A 122 -7.21 9.78 -3.90
C ARG A 122 -6.51 8.62 -3.20
N LEU A 123 -6.70 7.38 -3.65
CA LEU A 123 -5.96 6.21 -3.17
C LEU A 123 -4.46 6.36 -3.41
N VAL A 124 -4.08 6.78 -4.62
CA VAL A 124 -2.70 7.05 -5.00
C VAL A 124 -2.05 8.07 -4.07
N TRP A 125 -2.69 9.21 -3.84
CA TRP A 125 -2.16 10.26 -2.96
C TRP A 125 -2.10 9.81 -1.50
N ALA A 126 -3.14 9.13 -1.02
CA ALA A 126 -3.16 8.59 0.33
C ALA A 126 -2.02 7.58 0.55
N LYS A 127 -1.78 6.67 -0.40
CA LYS A 127 -0.72 5.66 -0.28
C LYS A 127 0.68 6.27 -0.37
N LYS A 128 0.90 7.26 -1.25
CA LYS A 128 2.14 8.06 -1.28
C LYS A 128 2.41 8.75 0.05
N SER A 129 1.40 9.40 0.63
CA SER A 129 1.54 10.07 1.93
C SER A 129 1.80 9.08 3.07
N HIS A 130 1.21 7.89 3.00
CA HIS A 130 1.40 6.83 3.99
C HIS A 130 2.84 6.31 3.94
N PHE A 131 3.34 5.93 2.75
CA PHE A 131 4.72 5.48 2.56
C PHE A 131 5.76 6.48 3.07
N PHE A 132 5.57 7.77 2.80
CA PHE A 132 6.47 8.80 3.31
C PHE A 132 6.57 8.73 4.84
N LYS A 133 5.45 8.54 5.54
CA LYS A 133 5.42 8.48 7.00
C LYS A 133 5.99 7.17 7.52
N ASP A 134 5.69 6.05 6.88
CA ASP A 134 6.26 4.76 7.28
C ASP A 134 7.79 4.81 7.18
N GLU A 135 8.33 5.33 6.08
CA GLU A 135 9.77 5.42 5.86
C GLU A 135 10.47 6.32 6.87
N HIS A 136 9.88 7.47 7.21
CA HIS A 136 10.50 8.45 8.10
C HIS A 136 10.28 8.17 9.59
N PHE A 137 9.19 7.49 9.96
CA PHE A 137 8.83 7.27 11.35
C PHE A 137 8.82 5.79 11.72
N LEU A 138 8.03 4.95 11.04
CA LEU A 138 7.85 3.54 11.40
C LEU A 138 9.13 2.72 11.17
N PHE A 139 9.75 2.88 10.01
CA PHE A 139 10.93 2.12 9.61
C PHE A 139 12.18 2.58 10.37
N ALA A 140 12.29 3.89 10.62
CA ALA A 140 13.31 4.45 11.49
C ALA A 140 13.20 3.87 12.91
N ALA A 141 11.98 3.81 13.47
CA ALA A 141 11.75 3.17 14.76
C ALA A 141 12.13 1.69 14.74
N ALA A 142 11.62 0.92 13.77
CA ALA A 142 11.92 -0.51 13.62
C ALA A 142 13.43 -0.82 13.63
N ARG A 143 14.23 -0.07 12.86
CA ARG A 143 15.68 -0.25 12.79
C ARG A 143 16.40 0.13 14.09
N GLY A 144 15.86 1.09 14.85
CA GLY A 144 16.49 1.58 16.07
C GLY A 144 16.16 0.77 17.33
N VAL A 145 15.00 0.11 17.37
CA VAL A 145 14.44 -0.47 18.62
C VAL A 145 14.30 -1.99 18.60
N LEU A 146 14.16 -2.62 17.43
CA LEU A 146 13.98 -4.07 17.36
C LEU A 146 15.33 -4.79 17.34
N PRO A 147 15.53 -5.83 18.17
CA PRO A 147 16.76 -6.62 18.13
C PRO A 147 16.85 -7.45 16.84
N ALA A 148 18.07 -7.75 16.40
CA ALA A 148 18.33 -8.46 15.13
C ALA A 148 17.61 -9.83 15.02
N GLU A 149 17.48 -10.56 16.13
CA GLU A 149 16.74 -11.83 16.19
C GLU A 149 15.26 -11.65 15.85
N ARG A 150 14.64 -10.58 16.37
CA ARG A 150 13.24 -10.27 16.06
C ARG A 150 13.05 -9.80 14.63
N LEU A 151 13.99 -9.01 14.11
CA LEU A 151 13.96 -8.59 12.71
C LEU A 151 14.04 -9.78 11.75
N ARG A 152 14.82 -10.83 12.07
CA ARG A 152 14.83 -12.11 11.33
C ARG A 152 13.48 -12.81 11.34
N GLU A 153 12.86 -12.94 12.51
CA GLU A 153 11.53 -13.57 12.63
C GLU A 153 10.46 -12.80 11.83
N ILE A 154 10.52 -11.47 11.84
CA ILE A 154 9.59 -10.62 11.09
C ILE A 154 9.79 -10.82 9.59
N ALA A 155 11.03 -10.77 9.10
CA ALA A 155 11.34 -10.99 7.68
C ALA A 155 10.81 -12.33 7.19
N TRP A 156 11.07 -13.41 7.94
CA TRP A 156 10.57 -14.75 7.61
C TRP A 156 9.03 -14.80 7.53
N LYS A 157 8.32 -14.13 8.44
CA LYS A 157 6.84 -14.05 8.40
C LYS A 157 6.34 -13.26 7.18
N MET A 158 7.04 -12.20 6.78
CA MET A 158 6.68 -11.37 5.63
C MET A 158 6.85 -12.12 4.30
N GLU A 159 7.89 -12.94 4.18
CA GLU A 159 8.15 -13.76 2.98
C GLU A 159 7.15 -14.91 2.82
N ALA A 160 6.50 -15.34 3.91
CA ALA A 160 5.48 -16.38 3.90
C ALA A 160 4.08 -15.89 3.44
N ILE A 161 3.93 -14.58 3.18
CA ILE A 161 2.72 -13.95 2.61
C ILE A 161 2.81 -13.92 1.10
#